data_AF-X1SQA4-F1
#
_entry.id   AF-X1SQA4-F1
#
_cell.length_a   1.000
_cell.length_b   1.000
_cell.length_c   1.000
_cell.angle_alpha   90.00
_cell.angle_beta   90.00
_cell.angle_gamma   90.00
#
_symmetry.space_group_name_H-M   'P 1'
#
loop_
_entity.id
_entity.type
_entity.pdbx_description
1 polymer ?
#
loop_
_entity_poly.entity_id
_entity_poly.type
_entity_poly.pdbx_seq_one_letter_code
_entity_poly.pdbx_strand_id
1 'polypeptide(L)'
;MRIFDILAIFLSISLAVVGQLLLKMGMLRIGRFSLNISTIVQQYTRIFLNLFVIAGVIGFFLSMMVWLYVLSRLELSTAYPFVALNYVLILFVSHFLLKETITPVKIMGVAVIVLGVFLISRGA
;
A
#
# COMPACT_ATOMS: atom_id res chain seq x y z
N MET A 1 20.24 10.26 -8.09
CA MET A 1 18.82 10.02 -8.42
C MET A 1 18.33 11.15 -9.31
N ARG A 2 17.77 10.87 -10.50
CA ARG A 2 17.21 11.93 -11.36
C ARG A 2 15.81 12.29 -10.87
N ILE A 3 15.33 13.51 -11.16
CA ILE A 3 13.99 13.97 -10.74
C ILE A 3 12.87 13.01 -11.20
N PHE A 4 13.00 12.45 -12.40
CA PHE A 4 12.07 11.47 -12.95
C PHE A 4 11.99 10.19 -12.12
N ASP A 5 13.10 9.72 -11.54
CA ASP A 5 13.11 8.51 -10.71
C ASP A 5 12.34 8.76 -9.40
N ILE A 6 12.53 9.95 -8.81
CA ILE A 6 11.80 10.38 -7.61
C ILE A 6 10.29 10.41 -7.88
N LEU A 7 9.90 11.05 -8.99
CA LEU A 7 8.49 11.13 -9.39
C LEU A 7 7.88 9.74 -9.63
N ALA A 8 8.62 8.83 -10.29
CA ALA A 8 8.18 7.46 -10.51
C ALA A 8 7.99 6.69 -9.19
N ILE A 9 8.90 6.85 -8.23
CA ILE A 9 8.78 6.26 -6.89
C ILE A 9 7.49 6.76 -6.20
N PHE A 10 7.29 8.07 -6.12
CA PHE A 10 6.12 8.65 -5.48
C PHE A 10 4.82 8.23 -6.17
N LEU A 11 4.80 8.18 -7.50
CA LEU A 11 3.66 7.70 -8.26
C LEU A 11 3.34 6.23 -7.95
N SER A 12 4.36 5.36 -7.97
CA SER A 12 4.22 3.94 -7.64
C SER A 12 3.64 3.74 -6.24
N ILE A 13 4.19 4.44 -5.25
CA ILE A 13 3.73 4.38 -3.85
C ILE A 13 2.29 4.87 -3.74
N SER A 14 1.97 6.01 -4.37
CA SER A 14 0.61 6.57 -4.33
C SER A 14 -0.42 5.60 -4.93
N LEU A 15 -0.10 4.98 -6.08
CA LEU A 15 -0.93 3.96 -6.69
C LEU A 15 -1.11 2.73 -5.79
N ALA A 16 -0.04 2.28 -5.11
CA ALA A 16 -0.11 1.18 -4.16
C ALA A 16 -1.02 1.51 -2.96
N VAL A 17 -0.89 2.71 -2.37
CA VAL A 17 -1.72 3.16 -1.25
C VAL A 17 -3.18 3.23 -1.66
N VAL A 18 -3.48 3.84 -2.81
CA VAL A 18 -4.85 3.89 -3.34
C VAL A 18 -5.38 2.48 -3.59
N GLY A 19 -4.60 1.62 -4.22
CA GLY A 19 -4.96 0.22 -4.46
C GLY A 19 -5.29 -0.52 -3.16
N GLN A 20 -4.43 -0.39 -2.14
CA GLN A 20 -4.62 -1.01 -0.82
C GLN A 20 -5.89 -0.53 -0.12
N LEU A 21 -6.18 0.77 -0.21
CA LEU A 21 -7.38 1.34 0.39
C LEU A 21 -8.65 0.89 -0.34
N LEU A 22 -8.63 0.79 -1.67
CA LEU A 22 -9.74 0.25 -2.45
C LEU A 22 -9.99 -1.23 -2.11
N LEU A 23 -8.95 -2.04 -2.03
CA LEU A 23 -9.07 -3.43 -1.56
C LEU A 23 -9.71 -3.49 -0.17
N LYS A 24 -9.25 -2.64 0.75
CA LYS A 24 -9.82 -2.55 2.09
C LYS A 24 -11.29 -2.14 2.08
N MET A 25 -11.68 -1.15 1.27
CA MET A 25 -13.08 -0.74 1.09
C MET A 25 -13.94 -1.88 0.52
N GLY A 26 -13.42 -2.63 -0.45
CA GLY A 26 -14.09 -3.80 -1.00
C GLY A 26 -14.35 -4.87 0.07
N MET A 27 -13.33 -5.20 0.86
CA MET A 27 -13.45 -6.18 1.93
C MET A 27 -14.35 -5.71 3.08
N LEU A 28 -14.39 -4.42 3.40
CA LEU A 28 -15.33 -3.87 4.37
C LEU A 28 -16.80 -4.07 3.95
N ARG A 29 -17.10 -4.03 2.64
CA ARG A 29 -18.45 -4.28 2.10
C ARG A 29 -18.83 -5.76 2.07
N ILE A 30 -17.86 -6.63 1.79
CA ILE A 30 -18.10 -8.09 1.71
C ILE A 30 -18.25 -8.69 3.11
N GLY A 31 -17.54 -8.14 4.10
CA GLY A 31 -17.55 -8.61 5.47
C GLY A 31 -16.43 -9.60 5.78
N ARG A 32 -16.53 -10.27 6.93
CA ARG A 32 -15.49 -11.18 7.42
C ARG A 32 -15.50 -12.49 6.63
N PHE A 33 -14.31 -12.95 6.27
CA PHE A 33 -14.11 -14.22 5.60
C PHE A 33 -14.39 -15.38 6.56
N SER A 34 -15.19 -16.36 6.13
CA SER A 34 -15.47 -17.58 6.89
C SER A 34 -14.89 -18.77 6.14
N LEU A 35 -14.03 -19.54 6.82
CA LEU A 35 -13.38 -20.75 6.28
C LEU A 35 -14.32 -21.97 6.26
N ASN A 36 -15.59 -21.76 5.94
CA ASN A 36 -16.54 -22.86 5.77
C ASN A 36 -16.63 -23.21 4.29
N ILE A 37 -16.30 -24.46 3.94
CA ILE A 37 -16.22 -24.99 2.57
C ILE A 37 -17.52 -24.75 1.78
N SER A 38 -18.68 -24.79 2.45
CA SER A 38 -19.98 -24.52 1.82
C SER A 38 -20.16 -23.07 1.38
N THR A 39 -19.50 -22.13 2.08
CA THR A 39 -19.62 -20.68 1.83
C THR A 39 -18.44 -20.10 1.04
N ILE A 40 -17.34 -20.85 0.92
CA ILE A 40 -16.07 -20.33 0.42
C ILE A 40 -16.17 -19.92 -1.06
N VAL A 41 -16.84 -20.73 -1.88
CA VAL A 41 -17.05 -20.46 -3.31
C VAL A 41 -17.82 -19.15 -3.48
N GLN A 42 -18.93 -18.99 -2.75
CA GLN A 42 -19.76 -17.78 -2.83
C GLN A 42 -19.01 -16.53 -2.34
N GLN A 43 -18.18 -16.65 -1.30
CA GLN A 43 -17.37 -15.54 -0.79
C GLN A 43 -16.33 -15.09 -1.82
N TYR A 44 -15.60 -16.02 -2.43
CA TYR A 44 -14.63 -15.69 -3.48
C TYR A 44 -15.30 -15.04 -4.69
N THR A 45 -16.44 -15.57 -5.16
CA THR A 45 -17.19 -14.93 -6.27
C THR A 45 -17.56 -13.48 -5.94
N ARG A 46 -18.01 -13.19 -4.71
CA ARG A 46 -18.30 -11.82 -4.28
C ARG A 46 -17.06 -10.93 -4.24
N ILE A 47 -15.90 -11.47 -3.86
CA ILE A 47 -14.61 -10.75 -3.88
C ILE A 47 -14.22 -10.40 -5.32
N PHE A 48 -14.21 -11.39 -6.22
CA PHE A 48 -13.80 -11.19 -7.60
C PHE A 48 -14.73 -10.26 -8.40
N LEU A 49 -16.01 -10.19 -8.04
CA LEU A 49 -16.99 -9.29 -8.69
C LEU A 49 -17.10 -7.91 -8.02
N ASN A 50 -16.43 -7.68 -6.89
CA ASN A 50 -16.51 -6.41 -6.19
C ASN A 50 -15.68 -5.35 -6.92
N LEU A 51 -16.34 -4.26 -7.34
CA LEU A 51 -15.69 -3.19 -8.11
C LEU A 51 -14.52 -2.53 -7.37
N PHE A 52 -14.58 -2.37 -6.04
CA PHE A 52 -13.48 -1.82 -5.27
C PHE A 52 -12.30 -2.79 -5.20
N VAL A 53 -12.57 -4.09 -5.13
CA VAL A 53 -11.51 -5.10 -5.19
C VAL A 53 -10.84 -5.08 -6.56
N ILE A 54 -11.62 -5.10 -7.64
CA ILE A 54 -11.10 -5.03 -9.02
C ILE A 54 -10.27 -3.77 -9.23
N ALA A 55 -10.80 -2.60 -8.86
CA ALA A 55 -10.09 -1.33 -8.97
C ALA A 55 -8.81 -1.31 -8.11
N GLY A 56 -8.85 -1.91 -6.92
CA GLY A 56 -7.69 -2.06 -6.05
C GLY A 56 -6.59 -2.94 -6.64
N VAL A 57 -6.96 -4.07 -7.24
CA VAL A 57 -6.04 -4.97 -7.96
C VAL A 57 -5.42 -4.25 -9.16
N ILE A 58 -6.21 -3.53 -9.95
CA ILE A 58 -5.70 -2.74 -11.08
C ILE A 58 -4.73 -1.66 -10.58
N GLY A 59 -5.05 -0.96 -9.49
CA GLY A 59 -4.15 0.03 -8.88
C GLY A 59 -2.81 -0.58 -8.45
N PHE A 60 -2.83 -1.76 -7.84
CA PHE A 60 -1.61 -2.51 -7.51
C PHE A 60 -0.82 -2.95 -8.73
N PHE A 61 -1.49 -3.43 -9.77
CA PHE A 61 -0.85 -3.83 -11.01
C PHE A 61 -0.16 -2.64 -11.68
N LEU A 62 -0.83 -1.48 -11.76
CA LEU A 62 -0.25 -0.24 -12.29
C LEU A 62 0.93 0.25 -11.43
N SER A 63 0.80 0.21 -10.11
CA SER A 63 1.90 0.50 -9.18
C SER A 63 3.11 -0.40 -9.48
N MET A 64 2.89 -1.72 -9.64
CA MET A 64 3.94 -2.67 -9.95
C MET A 64 4.63 -2.36 -11.28
N MET A 65 3.90 -1.96 -12.32
CA MET A 65 4.51 -1.56 -13.60
C MET A 65 5.45 -0.36 -13.43
N VAL A 66 5.05 0.66 -12.66
CA VAL A 66 5.91 1.81 -12.36
C VAL A 66 7.09 1.40 -11.47
N TRP A 67 6.87 0.49 -10.52
CA TRP A 67 7.92 -0.03 -9.64
C TRP A 67 9.00 -0.80 -10.41
N LEU A 68 8.63 -1.61 -11.41
CA LEU A 68 9.59 -2.28 -12.28
C LEU A 68 10.48 -1.28 -13.04
N TYR A 69 9.91 -0.16 -13.48
CA TYR A 69 10.70 0.94 -14.05
C TYR A 69 11.71 1.50 -13.03
N VAL A 70 11.30 1.75 -11.79
CA VAL A 70 12.19 2.23 -10.72
C VAL A 70 13.33 1.24 -10.47
N LEU A 71 13.02 -0.06 -10.34
CA LEU A 71 14.01 -1.12 -10.12
C LEU A 71 14.96 -1.32 -11.31
N SER A 72 14.54 -0.96 -12.52
CA SER A 72 15.43 -0.99 -13.69
C SER A 72 16.51 0.12 -13.67
N ARG A 73 16.34 1.15 -12.81
CA ARG A 73 17.18 2.35 -12.77
C ARG A 73 17.96 2.50 -11.47
N LEU A 74 17.41 2.01 -10.37
CA LEU A 74 17.97 2.18 -9.03
C LEU A 74 18.25 0.81 -8.43
N GLU A 75 19.31 0.75 -7.63
CA GLU A 75 19.54 -0.40 -6.78
C GLU A 75 18.39 -0.55 -5.77
N LEU A 76 18.05 -1.80 -5.47
CA LEU A 76 16.97 -2.11 -4.54
C LEU A 76 17.21 -1.45 -3.17
N SER A 77 18.45 -1.45 -2.68
CA SER A 77 18.88 -0.78 -1.44
C SER A 77 18.59 0.73 -1.42
N THR A 78 18.65 1.40 -2.58
CA THR A 78 18.32 2.82 -2.71
C THR A 78 16.82 3.07 -2.81
N ALA A 79 16.08 2.20 -3.52
CA ALA A 79 14.65 2.39 -3.76
C ALA A 79 13.77 1.96 -2.56
N TYR A 80 14.13 0.86 -1.88
CA TYR A 80 13.33 0.27 -0.81
C TYR A 80 13.05 1.18 0.39
N PRO A 81 13.97 2.06 0.84
CA PRO A 81 13.71 3.05 1.88
C PRO A 81 12.46 3.90 1.60
N PHE A 82 12.16 4.23 0.33
CA PHE A 82 10.96 4.99 -0.02
C PHE A 82 9.67 4.20 0.16
N VAL A 83 9.70 2.87 0.09
CA VAL A 83 8.52 2.01 0.32
C VAL A 83 7.96 2.21 1.72
N ALA A 84 8.80 2.57 2.69
CA ALA A 84 8.36 2.87 4.04
C ALA A 84 7.37 4.05 4.13
N LEU A 85 7.35 4.94 3.13
CA LEU A 85 6.34 6.00 3.02
C LEU A 85 4.91 5.42 2.90
N ASN A 86 4.74 4.19 2.42
CA ASN A 86 3.45 3.52 2.44
C ASN A 86 2.87 3.45 3.86
N TYR A 87 3.68 3.15 4.88
CA TYR A 87 3.18 3.08 6.26
C TYR A 87 2.67 4.43 6.76
N VAL A 88 3.40 5.50 6.43
CA VAL A 88 3.02 6.88 6.77
C VAL A 88 1.71 7.24 6.05
N LEU A 89 1.68 7.08 4.72
CA LEU A 89 0.53 7.43 3.90
C LEU A 89 -0.71 6.60 4.24
N ILE A 90 -0.57 5.30 4.45
CA ILE A 90 -1.69 4.43 4.85
C ILE A 90 -2.25 4.90 6.20
N LEU A 91 -1.40 5.19 7.20
CA LEU A 91 -1.88 5.64 8.52
C LEU A 91 -2.73 6.91 8.42
N PHE A 92 -2.28 7.90 7.64
CA PHE A 92 -3.01 9.15 7.48
C PHE A 92 -4.25 8.98 6.60
N VAL A 93 -4.10 8.39 5.41
CA VAL A 93 -5.21 8.29 4.45
C VAL A 93 -6.28 7.31 4.94
N SER A 94 -5.93 6.23 5.64
CA SER A 94 -6.92 5.32 6.24
C SER A 94 -7.71 6.01 7.36
N HIS A 95 -7.09 6.91 8.12
CA HIS A 95 -7.80 7.72 9.10
C HIS A 95 -8.84 8.63 8.44
N PHE A 96 -8.48 9.33 7.36
CA PHE A 96 -9.40 10.24 6.68
C PHE A 96 -10.51 9.51 5.91
N LEU A 97 -10.17 8.46 5.16
CA LEU A 97 -11.12 7.76 4.27
C LEU A 97 -11.90 6.64 4.97
N LEU A 98 -11.22 5.86 5.81
CA LEU A 98 -11.81 4.70 6.48
C LEU A 98 -12.22 4.99 7.93
N LYS A 99 -11.94 6.21 8.43
CA LYS A 99 -12.21 6.63 9.80
C LYS A 99 -11.55 5.72 10.83
N GLU A 100 -10.41 5.13 10.49
CA GLU A 100 -9.66 4.28 11.40
C GLU A 100 -9.06 5.10 12.54
N THR A 101 -9.14 4.62 13.78
CA THR A 101 -8.53 5.31 14.92
C THR A 101 -7.01 5.28 14.82
N ILE A 102 -6.41 6.47 14.82
CA ILE A 102 -4.96 6.64 15.01
C ILE A 102 -4.69 6.63 16.51
N THR A 103 -3.98 5.60 16.98
CA THR A 103 -3.55 5.53 18.37
C THR A 103 -2.16 6.16 18.54
N PRO A 104 -1.83 6.70 19.72
CA PRO A 104 -0.48 7.20 20.00
C PRO A 104 0.61 6.16 19.72
N VAL A 105 0.32 4.88 19.99
CA VAL A 105 1.25 3.76 19.71
C VAL A 105 1.53 3.61 18.21
N LYS A 106 0.51 3.73 17.34
CA LYS A 106 0.70 3.69 15.88
C LYS A 106 1.58 4.84 15.40
N ILE A 107 1.39 6.05 15.96
CA ILE A 107 2.20 7.23 15.63
C ILE A 107 3.66 6.99 16.02
N MET A 108 3.90 6.51 17.25
CA MET A 108 5.26 6.18 17.70
C MET A 108 5.91 5.12 16.80
N GLY A 109 5.19 4.07 16.44
CA GLY A 109 5.69 3.05 15.52
C GLY A 109 6.07 3.61 14.16
N VAL A 110 5.24 4.49 13.58
CA VAL A 110 5.56 5.17 12.31
C VAL A 110 6.78 6.08 12.46
N ALA A 111 6.92 6.80 13.58
CA ALA A 111 8.10 7.62 13.84
C ALA A 111 9.39 6.78 13.87
N VAL A 112 9.35 5.58 14.49
CA VAL A 112 10.48 4.64 14.51
C VAL A 112 10.81 4.14 13.11
N ILE A 113 9.81 3.81 12.28
CA ILE A 113 10.04 3.41 10.88
C ILE A 113 10.74 4.53 10.10
N VAL A 114 10.26 5.78 10.23
CA VAL A 114 10.85 6.94 9.57
C VAL A 114 12.30 7.17 10.03
N LEU A 115 12.58 7.03 11.32
CA LEU A 115 13.94 7.12 11.86
C LEU A 115 14.83 6.00 11.30
N GLY A 116 14.35 4.77 11.26
CA GLY A 116 15.09 3.63 10.68
C GLY A 116 15.44 3.86 9.21
N VAL A 117 14.49 4.35 8.43
CA VAL A 117 14.67 4.74 7.02
C VAL A 117 15.72 5.85 6.87
N PHE A 118 15.64 6.88 7.73
CA PHE A 118 16.63 7.96 7.75
C PHE A 118 18.04 7.45 8.05
N LEU A 119 18.20 6.56 9.03
CA LEU A 119 19.49 5.95 9.35
C LEU A 119 20.05 5.12 8.19
N ILE A 120 19.22 4.30 7.54
CA ILE A 120 19.60 3.52 6.35
C ILE A 120 20.06 4.46 5.23
N SER A 121 19.35 5.57 4.99
CA SER A 121 19.70 6.54 3.96
C SER A 121 21.01 7.30 4.22
N ARG A 122 21.53 7.27 5.46
CA ARG A 122 22.81 7.89 5.84
C ARG A 122 23.99 6.93 5.77
N GLY A 123 23.73 5.63 5.85
CA GLY A 123 24.73 4.57 5.75
C GLY A 123 24.91 4.00 4.34
N ALA A 124 24.11 4.48 3.37
CA ALA A 124 24.18 4.12 1.96
C ALA A 124 24.97 5.16 1.14
#